data_AF-S7J242-F1
#
_entry.id   AF-S7J242-F1
#
_cell.length_a   1.000
_cell.length_b   1.000
_cell.length_c   1.000
_cell.angle_alpha   90.00
_cell.angle_beta   90.00
_cell.angle_gamma   90.00
#
_symmetry.space_group_name_H-M   'P 1'
#
loop_
_entity.id
_entity.type
_entity.pdbx_description
1 polymer ?
#
loop_
_entity_poly.entity_id
_entity_poly.type
_entity_poly.pdbx_seq_one_letter_code
_entity_poly.pdbx_strand_id
1 'polypeptide(L)'
;MKRSYIVSILLVLSVVCSFPIAGIIYRHVAKTKRLQLLNSHVLSLKLERDRSAAISKKNTALMLNRKSFRYEDFQQASQAIILLQKERETLASLPKDSLITHSKEVWARQKTINNSNNRLIWFTEDLGDDLICIRLQSPVEVDSKNIQEIFYLLNPDNSNAPLAFFTHWEMTKHVTPLGNEVWFINAEAISRCL
;
A
#
# COMPACT_ATOMS: atom_id res chain seq x y z
N MET A 1 33.14 63.11 45.72
CA MET A 1 33.31 61.64 45.84
C MET A 1 32.15 60.92 46.57
N LYS A 2 31.55 61.47 47.65
CA LYS A 2 30.50 60.76 48.43
C LYS A 2 29.15 60.51 47.70
N ARG A 3 28.67 61.42 46.84
CA ARG A 3 27.39 61.24 46.10
C ARG A 3 27.43 60.16 45.03
N SER A 4 28.54 60.03 44.29
CA SER A 4 28.69 59.00 43.24
C SER A 4 28.68 57.59 43.84
N TYR A 5 29.32 57.39 44.99
CA TYR A 5 29.34 56.10 45.69
C TYR A 5 27.95 55.66 46.18
N ILE A 6 27.14 56.61 46.66
CA ILE A 6 25.76 56.35 47.10
C ILE A 6 24.87 55.95 45.91
N VAL A 7 25.01 56.61 44.76
CA VAL A 7 24.27 56.25 43.54
C VAL A 7 24.67 54.86 43.04
N SER A 8 25.97 54.52 43.08
CA SER A 8 26.46 53.18 42.75
C SER A 8 25.90 52.10 43.69
N ILE A 9 25.86 52.36 45.00
CA ILE A 9 25.26 51.43 45.97
C ILE A 9 23.76 51.28 45.73
N LEU A 10 23.02 52.37 45.48
CA LEU A 10 21.59 52.31 45.19
C LEU A 10 21.28 51.54 43.90
N LEU A 11 22.11 51.66 42.87
CA LEU A 11 22.00 50.86 41.64
C LEU A 11 22.28 49.38 41.90
N VAL A 12 23.32 49.05 42.66
CA VAL A 12 23.61 47.66 43.02
C VAL A 12 22.47 47.08 43.86
N LEU A 13 21.94 47.84 44.81
CA LEU A 13 20.84 47.41 45.66
C LEU A 13 19.54 47.21 44.85
N SER A 14 19.24 48.07 43.87
CA SER A 14 18.07 47.90 43.00
C SER A 14 18.19 46.66 42.11
N VAL A 15 19.39 46.40 41.58
CA VAL A 15 19.69 45.19 40.81
C VAL A 15 19.57 43.95 41.70
N VAL A 16 20.15 43.97 42.91
CA VAL A 16 20.06 42.88 43.90
C VAL A 16 18.60 42.58 44.27
N CYS A 17 17.79 43.62 44.49
CA CYS A 17 16.36 43.48 44.78
C CYS A 17 15.53 42.93 43.61
N SER A 18 16.03 42.97 42.38
CA SER A 18 15.32 42.43 41.20
C SER A 18 15.63 40.96 40.88
N PHE A 19 16.73 40.38 41.41
CA PHE A 19 17.07 38.96 41.22
C PHE A 19 15.99 37.97 41.68
N PRO A 20 15.30 38.18 42.82
CA PRO A 20 14.22 37.28 43.24
C PRO A 20 13.10 37.19 42.21
N ILE A 21 12.74 38.32 41.60
CA ILE A 21 11.70 38.42 40.57
C ILE A 21 12.16 37.68 39.30
N ALA A 22 13.40 37.91 38.86
CA ALA A 22 13.97 37.20 37.71
C ALA A 22 14.03 35.67 37.95
N GLY A 23 14.37 35.24 39.16
CA GLY A 23 14.38 33.82 39.54
C GLY A 23 12.99 33.18 39.52
N ILE A 24 11.97 33.89 40.00
CA ILE A 24 10.56 33.44 39.93
C ILE A 24 10.11 33.31 38.48
N ILE A 25 10.37 34.32 37.64
CA ILE A 25 10.02 34.31 36.22
C ILE A 25 10.71 33.14 35.50
N TYR A 26 12.02 32.96 35.72
CA TYR A 26 12.78 31.87 35.12
C TYR A 26 12.19 30.50 35.50
N ARG A 27 11.89 30.29 36.78
CA ARG A 27 11.24 29.04 37.25
C ARG A 27 9.87 28.86 36.63
N HIS A 28 9.08 29.93 36.50
CA HIS A 28 7.77 29.86 35.84
C HIS A 28 7.90 29.47 34.38
N VAL A 29 8.81 30.08 33.63
CA VAL A 29 9.08 29.77 32.22
C VAL A 29 9.60 28.34 32.05
N ALA A 30 10.49 27.87 32.93
CA ALA A 30 10.98 26.50 32.90
C ALA A 30 9.83 25.49 33.18
N LYS A 31 8.96 25.80 34.14
CA LYS A 31 7.80 24.95 34.47
C LYS A 31 6.77 24.93 33.33
N THR A 32 6.46 26.07 32.71
CA THR A 32 5.53 26.13 31.58
C THR A 32 6.06 25.38 30.37
N LYS A 33 7.35 25.52 30.04
CA LYS A 33 7.98 24.71 28.97
C LYS A 33 7.90 23.21 29.26
N ARG A 34 8.16 22.79 30.50
CA ARG A 34 8.04 21.37 30.90
C ARG A 34 6.60 20.86 30.81
N LEU A 35 5.62 21.68 31.19
CA LEU A 35 4.20 21.34 31.06
C LEU A 35 3.75 21.27 29.60
N GLN A 36 4.23 22.19 28.74
CA GLN A 36 3.96 22.14 27.30
C GLN A 36 4.51 20.87 26.67
N LEU A 37 5.76 20.50 27.01
CA LEU A 37 6.38 19.26 26.52
C LEU A 37 5.65 18.01 27.03
N LEU A 38 5.22 18.01 28.30
CA LEU A 38 4.42 16.92 28.84
C LEU A 38 3.08 16.79 28.11
N ASN A 39 2.38 17.91 27.87
CA ASN A 39 1.11 17.91 27.15
C ASN A 39 1.23 17.42 25.71
N SER A 40 2.29 17.83 24.99
CA SER A 40 2.53 17.34 23.63
C SER A 40 2.83 15.84 23.63
N HIS A 41 3.58 15.34 24.61
CA HIS A 41 3.86 13.91 24.75
C HIS A 41 2.61 13.10 25.12
N VAL A 42 1.76 13.60 26.02
CA VAL A 42 0.48 12.96 26.33
C VAL A 42 -0.42 12.94 25.10
N LEU A 43 -0.44 14.01 24.30
CA LEU A 43 -1.19 14.04 23.05
C LEU A 43 -0.66 13.02 22.05
N SER A 44 0.66 12.89 21.88
CA SER A 44 1.24 11.89 20.97
C SER A 44 0.89 10.47 21.40
N LEU A 45 1.01 10.15 22.69
CA LEU A 45 0.63 8.85 23.23
C LEU A 45 -0.87 8.56 23.03
N LYS A 46 -1.73 9.58 23.18
CA LYS A 46 -3.16 9.43 22.92
C LYS A 46 -3.43 9.15 21.44
N LEU A 47 -2.79 9.88 20.54
CA LEU A 47 -2.92 9.65 19.09
C LEU A 47 -2.44 8.25 18.69
N GLU A 48 -1.34 7.77 19.26
CA GLU A 48 -0.84 6.41 19.03
C GLU A 48 -1.83 5.35 19.54
N ARG A 49 -2.39 5.56 20.75
CA ARG A 49 -3.42 4.68 21.31
C ARG A 49 -4.69 4.66 20.44
N ASP A 50 -5.17 5.82 20.02
CA ASP A 50 -6.37 5.93 19.20
C ASP A 50 -6.16 5.26 17.83
N ARG A 51 -4.98 5.42 17.23
CA ARG A 51 -4.57 4.69 16.01
C ARG A 51 -4.53 3.18 16.23
N SER A 52 -3.90 2.73 17.31
CA SER A 52 -3.83 1.30 17.66
C SER A 52 -5.23 0.71 17.85
N ALA A 53 -6.12 1.41 18.55
CA ALA A 53 -7.51 1.00 18.73
C ALA A 53 -8.27 0.94 17.40
N ALA A 54 -8.07 1.91 16.51
CA ALA A 54 -8.66 1.91 15.17
C ALA A 54 -8.16 0.74 14.32
N ILE A 55 -6.86 0.45 14.33
CA ILE A 55 -6.25 -0.70 13.64
C ILE A 55 -6.82 -2.00 14.21
N SER A 56 -6.86 -2.15 15.52
CA SER A 56 -7.42 -3.34 16.17
C SER A 56 -8.87 -3.57 15.77
N LYS A 57 -9.71 -2.52 15.76
CA LYS A 57 -11.11 -2.60 15.33
C LYS A 57 -11.24 -2.98 13.86
N LYS A 58 -10.37 -2.44 12.99
CA LYS A 58 -10.36 -2.80 11.57
C LYS A 58 -9.95 -4.26 11.37
N ASN A 59 -8.91 -4.71 12.08
CA ASN A 59 -8.43 -6.09 12.00
C ASN A 59 -9.49 -7.09 12.48
N THR A 60 -10.19 -6.81 13.58
CA THR A 60 -11.27 -7.70 14.05
C THR A 60 -12.44 -7.76 13.06
N ALA A 61 -12.82 -6.64 12.44
CA ALA A 61 -13.83 -6.62 11.39
C ALA A 61 -13.40 -7.44 10.15
N LEU A 62 -12.13 -7.30 9.73
CA LEU A 62 -11.57 -8.08 8.63
C LEU A 62 -11.55 -9.58 8.94
N MET A 63 -11.21 -9.97 10.18
CA MET A 63 -11.24 -11.38 10.60
C MET A 63 -12.67 -11.95 10.61
N LEU A 64 -13.66 -11.18 11.07
CA LEU A 64 -15.06 -11.63 11.11
C LEU A 64 -15.66 -11.81 9.72
N ASN A 65 -15.40 -10.88 8.80
CA ASN A 65 -15.94 -10.93 7.44
C ASN A 65 -15.32 -12.05 6.58
N ARG A 66 -14.17 -12.61 6.98
CA ARG A 66 -13.38 -13.54 6.15
C ARG A 66 -13.37 -14.99 6.63
N LYS A 67 -14.06 -15.32 7.72
CA LYS A 67 -14.29 -16.71 8.15
C LYS A 67 -14.99 -17.59 7.09
N SER A 68 -15.48 -16.99 6.02
CA SER A 68 -16.12 -17.68 4.89
C SER A 68 -15.25 -17.68 3.61
N PHE A 69 -13.98 -17.28 3.68
CA PHE A 69 -13.12 -17.29 2.50
C PHE A 69 -12.87 -18.73 2.04
N ARG A 70 -13.21 -19.00 0.78
CA ARG A 70 -12.92 -20.27 0.11
C ARG A 70 -11.98 -20.03 -1.04
N TYR A 71 -10.89 -20.80 -1.08
CA TYR A 71 -9.92 -20.71 -2.16
C TYR A 71 -10.56 -21.00 -3.53
N GLU A 72 -11.56 -21.90 -3.58
CA GLU A 72 -12.29 -22.19 -4.81
C GLU A 72 -12.95 -20.93 -5.40
N ASP A 73 -13.54 -20.07 -4.57
CA ASP A 73 -14.21 -18.85 -5.00
C ASP A 73 -13.20 -17.83 -5.54
N PHE A 74 -12.05 -17.71 -4.88
CA PHE A 74 -10.94 -16.87 -5.33
C PHE A 74 -10.37 -17.34 -6.68
N GLN A 75 -10.17 -18.65 -6.81
CA GLN A 75 -9.68 -19.25 -8.05
C GLN A 75 -10.69 -19.08 -9.18
N GLN A 76 -11.99 -19.24 -8.90
CA GLN A 76 -13.05 -19.02 -9.88
C GLN A 76 -13.12 -17.55 -10.32
N ALA A 77 -13.04 -16.61 -9.37
CA ALA A 77 -13.00 -15.18 -9.68
C ALA A 77 -11.75 -14.81 -10.50
N SER A 78 -10.61 -15.43 -10.21
CA SER A 78 -9.36 -15.28 -10.97
C SER A 78 -9.51 -15.76 -12.42
N GLN A 79 -10.11 -16.92 -12.62
CA GLN A 79 -10.32 -17.49 -13.95
C GLN A 79 -11.39 -16.76 -14.76
N ALA A 80 -12.29 -16.02 -14.11
CA ALA A 80 -13.30 -15.20 -14.78
C ALA A 80 -12.71 -13.94 -15.44
N ILE A 81 -11.49 -13.53 -15.07
CA ILE A 81 -10.83 -12.38 -15.67
C ILE A 81 -10.45 -12.71 -17.13
N ILE A 82 -10.96 -11.90 -18.06
CA ILE A 82 -10.65 -12.01 -19.48
C ILE A 82 -9.36 -11.22 -19.75
N LEU A 83 -8.26 -11.94 -19.95
CA LEU A 83 -6.95 -11.34 -20.21
C LEU A 83 -6.79 -10.83 -21.64
N LEU A 84 -6.00 -9.75 -21.78
CA LEU A 84 -5.62 -9.13 -23.06
C LEU A 84 -6.85 -8.67 -23.87
N GLN A 85 -7.88 -8.15 -23.19
CA GLN A 85 -9.12 -7.75 -23.82
C GLN A 85 -8.87 -6.68 -24.88
N LYS A 86 -8.07 -5.66 -24.56
CA LYS A 86 -7.74 -4.59 -25.51
C LYS A 86 -7.05 -5.11 -26.78
N GLU A 87 -6.18 -6.09 -26.62
CA GLU A 87 -5.46 -6.65 -27.76
C GLU A 87 -6.34 -7.54 -28.63
N ARG A 88 -7.24 -8.31 -28.01
CA ARG A 88 -8.28 -9.07 -28.73
C ARG A 88 -9.21 -8.16 -29.52
N GLU A 89 -9.63 -7.05 -28.93
CA GLU A 89 -10.47 -6.05 -29.60
C GLU A 89 -9.73 -5.40 -30.77
N THR A 90 -8.44 -5.06 -30.57
CA THR A 90 -7.61 -4.51 -31.64
C THR A 90 -7.48 -5.50 -32.80
N LEU A 91 -7.20 -6.77 -32.51
CA LEU A 91 -7.14 -7.85 -33.51
C LEU A 91 -8.46 -8.02 -34.27
N ALA A 92 -9.60 -7.94 -33.57
CA ALA A 92 -10.92 -8.07 -34.19
C ALA A 92 -11.27 -6.86 -35.08
N SER A 93 -10.75 -5.68 -34.74
CA SER A 93 -10.98 -4.43 -35.48
C SER A 93 -10.10 -4.25 -36.72
N LEU A 94 -9.09 -5.11 -36.93
CA LEU A 94 -8.16 -4.98 -38.05
C LEU A 94 -8.87 -5.19 -39.40
N PRO A 95 -8.62 -4.32 -40.40
CA PRO A 95 -9.14 -4.52 -41.75
C PRO A 95 -8.56 -5.80 -42.35
N LYS A 96 -9.41 -6.68 -42.89
CA LYS A 96 -8.98 -7.96 -43.47
C LYS A 96 -7.99 -7.78 -44.63
N ASP A 97 -8.11 -6.68 -45.36
CA ASP A 97 -7.29 -6.39 -46.55
C ASP A 97 -6.04 -5.54 -46.24
N SER A 98 -5.75 -5.26 -44.96
CA SER A 98 -4.58 -4.47 -44.57
C SER A 98 -3.29 -5.31 -44.61
N LEU A 99 -2.20 -4.72 -45.09
CA LEU A 99 -0.85 -5.30 -45.05
C LEU A 99 -0.43 -5.70 -43.62
N ILE A 100 -0.91 -4.97 -42.61
CA ILE A 100 -0.63 -5.24 -41.19
C ILE A 100 -1.25 -6.58 -40.76
N THR A 101 -2.45 -6.89 -41.23
CA THR A 101 -3.19 -8.12 -40.91
C THR A 101 -2.49 -9.37 -41.48
N HIS A 102 -1.79 -9.21 -42.61
CA HIS A 102 -0.99 -10.27 -43.23
C HIS A 102 0.45 -10.33 -42.71
N SER A 103 0.85 -9.47 -41.77
CA SER A 103 2.17 -9.54 -41.15
C SER A 103 2.34 -10.85 -40.38
N LYS A 104 3.51 -11.49 -40.55
CA LYS A 104 3.89 -12.70 -39.82
C LYS A 104 3.80 -12.51 -38.30
N GLU A 105 4.11 -11.31 -37.82
CA GLU A 105 4.11 -10.97 -36.39
C GLU A 105 2.69 -10.90 -35.82
N VAL A 106 1.77 -10.26 -36.54
CA VAL A 106 0.35 -10.17 -36.15
C VAL A 106 -0.32 -11.54 -36.21
N TRP A 107 -0.01 -12.33 -37.25
CA TRP A 107 -0.50 -13.71 -37.36
C TRP A 107 0.01 -14.61 -36.24
N ALA A 108 1.32 -14.52 -35.93
CA ALA A 108 1.91 -15.26 -34.81
C ALA A 108 1.26 -14.85 -33.48
N ARG A 109 1.03 -13.53 -33.27
CA ARG A 109 0.38 -13.02 -32.06
C ARG A 109 -1.05 -13.51 -31.92
N GLN A 110 -1.84 -13.47 -33.00
CA GLN A 110 -3.20 -13.99 -33.02
C GLN A 110 -3.23 -15.49 -32.69
N LYS A 111 -2.32 -16.27 -33.26
CA LYS A 111 -2.18 -17.70 -32.95
C LYS A 111 -1.80 -17.92 -31.48
N THR A 112 -0.90 -17.13 -30.92
CA THR A 112 -0.53 -17.19 -29.50
C THR A 112 -1.71 -16.88 -28.60
N ILE A 113 -2.48 -15.81 -28.87
CA ILE A 113 -3.65 -15.45 -28.05
C ILE A 113 -4.75 -16.51 -28.11
N ASN A 114 -4.96 -17.13 -29.28
CA ASN A 114 -5.99 -18.16 -29.44
C ASN A 114 -5.59 -19.52 -28.84
N ASN A 115 -4.30 -19.87 -28.89
CA ASN A 115 -3.81 -21.15 -28.37
C ASN A 115 -3.36 -21.07 -26.91
N SER A 116 -2.98 -19.88 -26.43
CA SER A 116 -2.61 -19.70 -25.04
C SER A 116 -3.87 -19.83 -24.18
N ASN A 117 -3.84 -20.79 -23.27
CA ASN A 117 -4.81 -20.84 -22.19
C ASN A 117 -4.41 -19.80 -21.14
N ASN A 118 -4.24 -18.55 -21.57
CA ASN A 118 -3.79 -17.43 -20.76
C ASN A 118 -4.92 -17.12 -19.77
N ARG A 119 -4.84 -17.78 -18.61
CA ARG A 119 -5.79 -17.70 -17.50
C ARG A 119 -4.98 -17.40 -16.25
N LEU A 120 -5.56 -16.60 -15.37
CA LEU A 120 -4.98 -16.34 -14.07
C LEU A 120 -5.20 -17.59 -13.19
N ILE A 121 -4.20 -18.46 -13.14
CA ILE A 121 -4.23 -19.68 -12.34
C ILE A 121 -3.25 -19.51 -11.19
N TRP A 122 -3.79 -19.55 -9.98
CA TRP A 122 -3.01 -19.57 -8.77
C TRP A 122 -2.74 -21.02 -8.35
N PHE A 123 -1.54 -21.24 -7.83
CA PHE A 123 -1.13 -22.44 -7.13
C PHE A 123 -1.09 -22.13 -5.64
N THR A 124 -1.62 -23.05 -4.84
CA THR A 124 -1.59 -22.97 -3.39
C THR A 124 -0.68 -24.04 -2.79
N GLU A 125 0.09 -23.62 -1.80
CA GLU A 125 0.95 -24.49 -1.00
C GLU A 125 0.66 -24.22 0.48
N ASP A 126 0.36 -25.27 1.24
CA ASP A 126 0.15 -25.14 2.69
C ASP A 126 1.50 -24.96 3.39
N LEU A 127 1.63 -23.88 4.15
CA LEU A 127 2.84 -23.57 4.92
C LEU A 127 2.70 -23.93 6.41
N GLY A 128 1.52 -24.38 6.85
CA GLY A 128 1.18 -24.62 8.26
C GLY A 128 0.71 -23.36 9.00
N ASP A 129 0.19 -23.52 10.22
CA ASP A 129 -0.28 -22.44 11.10
C ASP A 129 -1.29 -21.46 10.45
N ASP A 130 -2.28 -22.01 9.73
CA ASP A 130 -3.28 -21.25 8.95
C ASP A 130 -2.69 -20.44 7.78
N LEU A 131 -1.44 -20.66 7.39
CA LEU A 131 -0.78 -19.94 6.31
C LEU A 131 -0.74 -20.77 5.03
N ILE A 132 -1.05 -20.11 3.92
CA ILE A 132 -0.95 -20.65 2.57
C ILE A 132 -0.07 -19.73 1.72
N CYS A 133 0.82 -20.30 0.92
CA CYS A 133 1.46 -19.59 -0.16
C CYS A 133 0.52 -19.63 -1.38
N ILE A 134 0.28 -18.47 -1.99
CA ILE A 134 -0.48 -18.31 -3.22
C ILE A 134 0.48 -17.73 -4.26
N ARG A 135 0.76 -18.48 -5.32
CA ARG A 135 1.66 -18.06 -6.40
C ARG A 135 1.03 -18.23 -7.77
N LEU A 136 1.38 -17.38 -8.73
CA LEU A 136 0.97 -17.62 -10.11
C LEU A 136 1.65 -18.90 -10.63
N GLN A 137 0.86 -19.77 -11.28
CA GLN A 137 1.39 -21.03 -11.84
C GLN A 137 2.45 -20.77 -12.91
N SER A 138 2.25 -19.72 -13.70
CA SER A 138 3.18 -19.25 -14.73
C SER A 138 3.03 -17.74 -14.86
N PRO A 139 4.06 -17.02 -15.36
CA PRO A 139 3.92 -15.62 -15.69
C PRO A 139 2.76 -15.41 -16.67
N VAL A 140 1.97 -14.37 -16.40
CA VAL A 140 0.74 -14.09 -17.15
C VAL A 140 0.89 -12.78 -17.88
N GLU A 141 0.48 -12.76 -19.14
CA GLU A 141 0.49 -11.54 -19.96
C GLU A 141 -0.86 -10.85 -19.87
N VAL A 142 -0.87 -9.56 -19.52
CA VAL A 142 -2.08 -8.81 -19.18
C VAL A 142 -2.06 -7.40 -19.78
N ASP A 143 -3.22 -6.79 -19.95
CA ASP A 143 -3.33 -5.37 -20.29
C ASP A 143 -3.47 -4.49 -19.03
N SER A 144 -3.48 -3.17 -19.19
CA SER A 144 -3.56 -2.23 -18.06
C SER A 144 -4.87 -2.31 -17.29
N LYS A 145 -5.98 -2.76 -17.91
CA LYS A 145 -7.26 -2.92 -17.24
C LYS A 145 -7.25 -4.18 -16.37
N ASN A 146 -6.68 -5.26 -16.88
CA ASN A 146 -6.51 -6.51 -16.14
C ASN A 146 -5.67 -6.33 -14.86
N ILE A 147 -4.65 -5.45 -14.87
CA ILE A 147 -3.86 -5.15 -13.67
C ILE A 147 -4.76 -4.70 -12.51
N GLN A 148 -5.73 -3.82 -12.78
CA GLN A 148 -6.65 -3.31 -11.75
C GLN A 148 -7.55 -4.42 -11.22
N GLU A 149 -8.04 -5.29 -12.10
CA GLU A 149 -8.88 -6.44 -11.74
C GLU A 149 -8.10 -7.44 -10.87
N ILE A 150 -6.83 -7.72 -11.20
CA ILE A 150 -5.94 -8.58 -10.41
C ILE A 150 -5.70 -8.00 -9.02
N PHE A 151 -5.40 -6.70 -8.92
CA PHE A 151 -5.24 -6.05 -7.61
C PHE A 151 -6.54 -6.06 -6.80
N TYR A 152 -7.69 -5.93 -7.45
CA TYR A 152 -8.99 -6.00 -6.78
C TYR A 152 -9.29 -7.38 -6.17
N LEU A 153 -8.86 -8.47 -6.82
CA LEU A 153 -8.99 -9.82 -6.28
C LEU A 153 -8.25 -10.02 -4.95
N LEU A 154 -7.21 -9.23 -4.71
CA LEU A 154 -6.35 -9.29 -3.52
C LEU A 154 -6.60 -8.09 -2.59
N ASN A 155 -7.55 -7.21 -2.94
CA ASN A 155 -7.81 -5.98 -2.19
C ASN A 155 -8.52 -6.31 -0.88
N PRO A 156 -8.06 -5.75 0.25
CA PRO A 156 -8.72 -5.98 1.52
C PRO A 156 -10.20 -5.57 1.62
N ASP A 157 -10.65 -4.64 0.78
CA ASP A 157 -12.04 -4.18 0.71
C ASP A 157 -12.97 -5.16 -0.03
N ASN A 158 -12.40 -6.13 -0.76
CA ASN A 158 -13.14 -7.24 -1.35
C ASN A 158 -13.33 -8.32 -0.26
N SER A 159 -14.59 -8.63 0.07
CA SER A 159 -14.93 -9.64 1.09
C SER A 159 -14.44 -11.04 0.74
N ASN A 160 -14.25 -11.30 -0.56
CA ASN A 160 -13.83 -12.59 -1.09
C ASN A 160 -12.32 -12.64 -1.35
N ALA A 161 -11.57 -11.60 -0.98
CA ALA A 161 -10.13 -11.57 -1.15
C ALA A 161 -9.41 -12.28 0.03
N PRO A 162 -8.37 -13.08 -0.27
CA PRO A 162 -7.48 -13.59 0.77
C PRO A 162 -6.78 -12.43 1.49
N LEU A 163 -6.43 -12.61 2.78
CA LEU A 163 -5.50 -11.69 3.45
C LEU A 163 -4.10 -12.03 2.96
N ALA A 164 -3.68 -11.47 1.83
CA ALA A 164 -2.42 -11.79 1.18
C ALA A 164 -1.37 -10.68 1.42
N PHE A 165 -0.15 -11.11 1.67
CA PHE A 165 1.05 -10.29 1.73
C PHE A 165 1.97 -10.75 0.60
N PHE A 166 2.20 -9.89 -0.38
CA PHE A 166 3.08 -10.22 -1.51
C PHE A 166 4.51 -10.44 -1.02
N THR A 167 5.05 -11.63 -1.30
CA THR A 167 6.47 -11.97 -1.11
C THR A 167 7.27 -11.66 -2.37
N HIS A 168 6.63 -11.74 -3.53
CA HIS A 168 7.23 -11.42 -4.83
C HIS A 168 6.20 -10.77 -5.76
N TRP A 169 6.62 -9.70 -6.44
CA TRP A 169 5.87 -9.08 -7.52
C TRP A 169 6.84 -8.57 -8.57
N GLU A 170 6.83 -9.19 -9.74
CA GLU A 170 7.61 -8.80 -10.90
C GLU A 170 6.66 -8.41 -12.03
N MET A 171 6.95 -7.28 -12.66
CA MET A 171 6.13 -6.75 -13.75
C MET A 171 7.00 -6.16 -14.85
N THR A 172 6.96 -6.75 -16.04
CA THR A 172 7.76 -6.31 -17.20
C THR A 172 6.86 -5.75 -18.28
N LYS A 173 7.16 -4.55 -18.76
CA LYS A 173 6.41 -3.87 -19.81
C LYS A 173 6.88 -4.30 -21.20
N HIS A 174 5.94 -4.60 -22.08
CA HIS A 174 6.20 -4.86 -23.49
C HIS A 174 5.21 -4.11 -24.38
N VAL A 175 5.62 -3.86 -25.63
CA VAL A 175 4.75 -3.31 -26.68
C VAL A 175 4.58 -4.40 -27.74
N THR A 176 3.33 -4.72 -28.05
CA THR A 176 3.03 -5.79 -29.03
C THR A 176 3.13 -5.26 -30.46
N PRO A 177 3.17 -6.15 -31.48
CA PRO A 177 3.19 -5.74 -32.89
C PRO A 177 1.99 -4.88 -33.31
N LEU A 178 0.93 -4.84 -32.49
CA LEU A 178 -0.26 -4.02 -32.69
C LEU A 178 -0.16 -2.63 -32.03
N GLY A 179 0.99 -2.31 -31.43
CA GLY A 179 1.21 -1.07 -30.70
C GLY A 179 0.53 -1.04 -29.32
N ASN A 180 0.01 -2.17 -28.84
CA ASN A 180 -0.62 -2.25 -27.53
C ASN A 180 0.44 -2.45 -26.44
N GLU A 181 0.26 -1.76 -25.31
CA GLU A 181 1.06 -1.99 -24.12
C GLU A 181 0.50 -3.18 -23.34
N VAL A 182 1.36 -4.15 -23.06
CA VAL A 182 1.07 -5.36 -22.30
C VAL A 182 2.13 -5.55 -21.22
N TRP A 183 1.76 -6.30 -20.19
CA TRP A 183 2.58 -6.52 -19.01
C TRP A 183 2.68 -8.00 -18.73
N PHE A 184 3.90 -8.51 -18.55
CA PHE A 184 4.10 -9.83 -17.98
C PHE A 184 4.17 -9.69 -16.46
N ILE A 185 3.30 -10.40 -15.76
CA ILE A 185 3.23 -10.43 -14.31
C ILE A 185 3.66 -11.79 -13.80
N ASN A 186 4.55 -11.79 -12.82
CA ASN A 186 4.80 -12.93 -11.95
C ASN A 186 4.61 -12.49 -10.50
N ALA A 187 3.90 -13.28 -9.70
CA ALA A 187 3.49 -12.88 -8.36
C ALA A 187 3.42 -14.07 -7.41
N GLU A 188 3.82 -13.80 -6.17
CA GLU A 188 3.75 -14.71 -5.03
C GLU A 188 3.31 -13.92 -3.80
N ALA A 189 2.43 -14.51 -3.00
CA ALA A 189 1.97 -13.94 -1.76
C ALA A 189 1.79 -15.04 -0.71
N ILE A 190 2.02 -14.69 0.55
CA ILE A 190 1.59 -15.51 1.68
C ILE A 190 0.26 -14.97 2.15
N SER A 191 -0.73 -15.85 2.28
CA SER A 191 -2.02 -15.54 2.84
C SER A 191 -2.32 -16.33 4.10
N ARG A 192 -3.12 -15.75 4.98
CA ARG A 192 -3.72 -16.47 6.10
C ARG A 192 -5.12 -16.94 5.73
N CYS A 193 -5.34 -18.25 5.76
CA CYS A 193 -6.64 -18.90 5.60
C CYS A 193 -7.24 -19.15 6.99
N LEU A 194 -8.20 -18.33 7.41
CA LEU A 194 -8.88 -18.44 8.72
C LEU A 194 -10.10 -19.36 8.66
#